data_AF-E8KI57-F1
#
_entry.id   AF-E8KI57-F1
#
_cell.length_a   1.000
_cell.length_b   1.000
_cell.length_c   1.000
_cell.angle_alpha   90.00
_cell.angle_beta   90.00
_cell.angle_gamma   90.00
#
_symmetry.space_group_name_H-M   'P 1'
#
loop_
_entity.id
_entity.type
_entity.pdbx_description
1 polymer ?
#
loop_
_entity_poly.entity_id
_entity_poly.type
_entity_poly.pdbx_seq_one_letter_code
_entity_poly.pdbx_strand_id
1 'polypeptide(L)'
;MPKNVKTDRYGRVIDERASADDISNFDLSTKFENLPTIGVYHYSGVSFGANSEGKLSLNADFANKKVSGEITNRRLLSTGNALFDIDLLETSIRQISSREEDVHFVGMAKSKVDGYDVHSAYGGKFMGPNAEEVLGYIVDDNADPYEAFAGKK
;
A
#
# COMPACT_ATOMS: atom_id res chain seq x y z
N MET A 1 6.40 26.61 5.87
CA MET A 1 7.12 25.45 5.32
C MET A 1 8.59 25.52 5.71
N PRO A 2 9.28 24.39 5.96
CA PRO A 2 10.73 24.37 6.14
C PRO A 2 11.40 24.98 4.89
N LYS A 3 12.50 25.72 5.08
CA LYS A 3 13.08 26.60 4.05
C LYS A 3 13.69 25.92 2.81
N ASN A 4 13.78 24.59 2.76
CA ASN A 4 14.60 23.86 1.77
C ASN A 4 13.85 22.73 1.05
N VAL A 5 12.53 22.83 0.88
CA VAL A 5 11.75 21.81 0.17
C VAL A 5 11.60 22.23 -1.30
N LYS A 6 12.13 21.43 -2.24
CA LYS A 6 11.87 21.64 -3.66
C LYS A 6 10.54 21.02 -4.02
N THR A 7 9.79 21.67 -4.90
CA THR A 7 8.53 21.14 -5.41
C THR A 7 8.55 21.06 -6.92
N ASP A 8 7.88 20.08 -7.50
CA ASP A 8 7.71 20.00 -8.95
C ASP A 8 6.79 21.13 -9.47
N ARG A 9 6.58 21.17 -10.79
CA ARG A 9 5.71 22.17 -11.44
C ARG A 9 4.23 22.07 -11.02
N TYR A 10 3.86 21.05 -10.26
CA TYR A 10 2.51 20.81 -9.74
C TYR A 10 2.44 21.02 -8.21
N GLY A 11 3.52 21.44 -7.56
CA GLY A 11 3.58 21.71 -6.12
C GLY A 11 3.83 20.47 -5.25
N ARG A 12 4.22 19.33 -5.84
CA ARG A 12 4.54 18.10 -5.10
C ARG A 12 5.94 18.20 -4.51
N VAL A 13 6.12 17.84 -3.25
CA VAL A 13 7.41 17.85 -2.57
C VAL A 13 8.35 16.80 -3.18
N ILE A 14 9.50 17.26 -3.68
CA ILE A 14 10.60 16.44 -4.18
C ILE A 14 11.60 16.26 -3.04
N ASP A 15 11.77 15.04 -2.53
CA ASP A 15 12.89 14.69 -1.66
C ASP A 15 14.09 14.31 -2.54
N GLU A 16 15.08 15.20 -2.64
CA GLU A 16 16.27 14.98 -3.48
C GLU A 16 17.18 13.85 -2.97
N ARG A 17 16.89 13.27 -1.80
CA ARG A 17 17.58 12.08 -1.27
C ARG A 17 16.94 10.78 -1.72
N ALA A 18 15.81 10.83 -2.42
CA ALA A 18 15.10 9.67 -2.92
C ALA A 18 15.09 9.71 -4.45
N SER A 19 15.85 8.81 -5.07
CA SER A 19 15.81 8.53 -6.50
C SER A 19 15.15 7.18 -6.78
N ALA A 20 14.68 6.97 -8.02
CA ALA A 20 14.22 5.64 -8.45
C ALA A 20 15.34 4.59 -8.37
N ASP A 21 16.60 5.01 -8.46
CA ASP A 21 17.78 4.15 -8.30
C ASP A 21 18.01 3.73 -6.83
N ASP A 22 17.53 4.50 -5.85
CA ASP A 22 17.55 4.11 -4.43
C ASP A 22 16.55 3.00 -4.10
N ILE A 23 15.65 2.67 -5.04
CA ILE A 23 14.67 1.59 -4.93
C ILE A 23 15.21 0.31 -5.61
N SER A 24 16.45 0.31 -6.09
CA SER A 24 17.06 -0.86 -6.73
C SER A 24 17.58 -1.87 -5.69
N ASN A 25 16.91 -3.03 -5.61
CA ASN A 25 17.29 -4.21 -4.81
C ASN A 25 17.39 -4.02 -3.29
N PHE A 26 16.28 -3.67 -2.64
CA PHE A 26 16.10 -4.13 -1.27
C PHE A 26 15.76 -5.64 -1.28
N ASP A 27 16.76 -6.51 -1.02
CA ASP A 27 16.57 -7.93 -0.65
C ASP A 27 15.87 -8.08 0.72
N LEU A 28 15.04 -7.10 1.06
CA LEU A 28 14.19 -7.04 2.24
C LEU A 28 12.80 -7.61 1.96
N SER A 29 12.42 -7.82 0.69
CA SER A 29 11.16 -8.51 0.40
C SER A 29 11.26 -9.96 0.86
N THR A 30 10.28 -10.43 1.63
CA THR A 30 10.21 -11.84 2.00
C THR A 30 10.01 -12.64 0.72
N LYS A 31 10.92 -13.54 0.36
CA LYS A 31 10.67 -14.43 -0.79
C LYS A 31 9.38 -15.23 -0.56
N PHE A 32 8.63 -15.51 -1.63
CA PHE A 32 7.34 -16.18 -1.50
C PHE A 32 7.45 -17.52 -0.77
N GLU A 33 8.50 -18.31 -1.06
CA GLU A 33 8.80 -19.58 -0.40
C GLU A 33 9.14 -19.46 1.09
N ASN A 34 9.51 -18.25 1.56
CA ASN A 34 9.85 -17.94 2.94
C ASN A 34 8.69 -17.29 3.71
N LEU A 35 7.53 -17.07 3.07
CA LEU A 35 6.36 -16.57 3.78
C LEU A 35 5.92 -17.57 4.86
N PRO A 36 5.37 -17.08 5.99
CA PRO A 36 4.75 -17.96 6.96
C PRO A 36 3.69 -18.86 6.29
N THR A 37 3.57 -20.09 6.78
CA THR A 37 2.60 -21.08 6.28
C THR A 37 1.47 -21.35 7.28
N ILE A 38 1.54 -20.74 8.46
CA ILE A 38 0.59 -20.88 9.55
C ILE A 38 0.32 -19.53 10.21
N GLY A 39 -0.84 -19.40 10.85
CA GLY A 39 -1.21 -18.25 11.66
C GLY A 39 -1.82 -17.09 10.88
N VAL A 40 -2.33 -16.14 11.65
CA VAL A 40 -2.93 -14.88 11.17
C VAL A 40 -2.11 -13.73 11.72
N TYR A 41 -1.59 -12.88 10.85
CA TYR A 41 -0.82 -11.69 11.21
C TYR A 41 -1.66 -10.43 10.99
N HIS A 42 -1.56 -9.50 11.93
CA HIS A 42 -2.32 -8.25 11.94
C HIS A 42 -1.36 -7.08 11.77
N TYR A 43 -1.31 -6.49 10.58
CA TYR A 43 -0.46 -5.35 10.28
C TYR A 43 -1.20 -4.05 10.55
N SER A 44 -0.56 -3.14 11.27
CA SER A 44 -1.02 -1.78 11.48
C SER A 44 -0.01 -0.79 10.93
N GLY A 45 -0.47 0.32 10.37
CA GLY A 45 0.42 1.34 9.86
C GLY A 45 -0.29 2.53 9.25
N VAL A 46 0.29 3.03 8.17
CA VAL A 46 -0.14 4.27 7.52
C VAL A 46 -0.44 4.03 6.05
N SER A 47 -1.29 4.88 5.51
CA SER A 47 -1.44 5.06 4.07
C SER A 47 -1.11 6.50 3.70
N PHE A 48 -0.65 6.70 2.49
CA PHE A 48 -0.33 8.01 1.94
C PHE A 48 -0.63 8.04 0.44
N GLY A 49 -1.36 9.05 0.02
CA GLY A 49 -1.51 9.42 -1.39
C GLY A 49 -0.78 10.74 -1.67
N ALA A 50 -0.87 11.23 -2.91
CA ALA A 50 -0.17 12.45 -3.31
C ALA A 50 -0.53 13.70 -2.47
N ASN A 51 -1.75 13.73 -1.92
CA ASN A 51 -2.25 14.80 -1.04
C ASN A 51 -3.18 14.24 0.06
N SER A 52 -2.99 12.97 0.43
CA SER A 52 -3.80 12.30 1.45
C SER A 52 -2.96 11.48 2.40
N GLU A 53 -3.44 11.30 3.62
CA GLU A 53 -2.89 10.33 4.57
C GLU A 53 -4.03 9.56 5.24
N GLY A 54 -3.74 8.36 5.74
CA GLY A 54 -4.67 7.51 6.46
C GLY A 54 -3.98 6.45 7.31
N LYS A 55 -4.76 5.53 7.87
CA LYS A 55 -4.28 4.43 8.71
C LYS A 55 -4.58 3.09 8.06
N LEU A 56 -3.56 2.24 7.98
CA LEU A 56 -3.68 0.86 7.50
C LEU A 56 -4.02 -0.08 8.65
N SER A 57 -4.99 -0.97 8.42
CA SER A 57 -5.24 -2.19 9.18
C SER A 57 -5.37 -3.36 8.20
N LEU A 58 -4.47 -4.34 8.26
CA LEU A 58 -4.42 -5.44 7.28
C LEU A 58 -4.23 -6.78 7.98
N ASN A 59 -5.05 -7.76 7.61
CA ASN A 59 -5.02 -9.12 8.13
C ASN A 59 -4.46 -10.05 7.05
N ALA A 60 -3.39 -10.76 7.36
CA ALA A 60 -2.86 -11.83 6.50
C ALA A 60 -3.04 -13.18 7.21
N ASP A 61 -3.95 -14.00 6.70
CA ASP A 61 -4.10 -15.39 7.10
C ASP A 61 -3.21 -16.26 6.22
N PHE A 62 -2.01 -16.54 6.72
CA PHE A 62 -1.02 -17.35 6.02
C PHE A 62 -1.42 -18.83 5.94
N ALA A 63 -2.18 -19.32 6.91
CA ALA A 63 -2.68 -20.70 6.91
C ALA A 63 -3.67 -20.94 5.75
N ASN A 64 -4.58 -19.98 5.53
CA ASN A 64 -5.57 -20.06 4.45
C ASN A 64 -5.15 -19.30 3.18
N LYS A 65 -3.95 -18.70 3.17
CA LYS A 65 -3.41 -17.89 2.07
C LYS A 65 -4.36 -16.77 1.65
N LYS A 66 -4.89 -16.02 2.62
CA LYS A 66 -5.84 -14.93 2.41
C LYS A 66 -5.32 -13.64 3.00
N VAL A 67 -5.62 -12.53 2.36
CA VAL A 67 -5.31 -11.19 2.87
C VAL A 67 -6.49 -10.25 2.62
N SER A 68 -6.82 -9.43 3.62
CA SER A 68 -7.86 -8.41 3.55
C SER A 68 -7.50 -7.27 4.50
N GLY A 69 -8.13 -6.11 4.37
CA GLY A 69 -7.85 -4.99 5.25
C GLY A 69 -8.71 -3.78 4.96
N GLU A 70 -8.31 -2.67 5.54
CA GLU A 70 -8.96 -1.37 5.40
C GLU A 70 -7.95 -0.25 5.56
N ILE A 71 -8.23 0.86 4.89
CA ILE A 71 -7.55 2.14 5.08
C ILE A 71 -8.58 3.13 5.61
N THR A 72 -8.36 3.56 6.84
CA THR A 72 -9.32 4.40 7.58
C THR A 72 -8.76 5.76 7.94
N ASN A 73 -9.63 6.65 8.43
CA ASN A 73 -9.25 7.98 8.91
C ASN A 73 -8.52 8.80 7.84
N ARG A 74 -8.92 8.61 6.58
CA ARG A 74 -8.27 9.26 5.45
C ARG A 74 -8.58 10.74 5.43
N ARG A 75 -7.58 11.58 5.16
CA ARG A 75 -7.72 13.05 5.12
C ARG A 75 -6.89 13.66 4.01
N LEU A 76 -7.41 14.74 3.41
CA LEU A 76 -6.63 15.59 2.52
C LEU A 76 -5.63 16.42 3.34
N LEU A 77 -4.35 16.41 2.95
CA LEU A 77 -3.31 17.17 3.63
C LEU A 77 -3.49 18.68 3.44
N SER A 78 -3.98 19.10 2.26
CA SER A 78 -4.17 20.52 1.94
C SER A 78 -5.31 21.20 2.70
N THR A 79 -6.36 20.46 3.08
CA THR A 79 -7.58 21.04 3.69
C THR A 79 -7.98 20.41 5.02
N GLY A 80 -7.46 19.23 5.36
CA GLY A 80 -7.88 18.44 6.52
C GLY A 80 -9.23 17.74 6.36
N ASN A 81 -9.90 17.89 5.20
CA ASN A 81 -11.19 17.26 4.93
C ASN A 81 -11.07 15.74 4.97
N ALA A 82 -12.07 15.09 5.57
CA ALA A 82 -12.16 13.64 5.58
C ALA A 82 -12.41 13.13 4.15
N LEU A 83 -11.76 12.02 3.82
CA LEU A 83 -12.01 11.21 2.64
C LEU A 83 -12.73 9.95 3.06
N PHE A 84 -13.39 9.28 2.11
CA PHE A 84 -13.95 7.97 2.37
C PHE A 84 -12.84 6.96 2.64
N ASP A 85 -13.13 6.06 3.57
CA ASP A 85 -12.30 4.90 3.85
C ASP A 85 -12.24 3.98 2.62
N ILE A 86 -11.24 3.10 2.60
CA ILE A 86 -11.05 2.12 1.53
C ILE A 86 -11.04 0.73 2.14
N ASP A 87 -11.94 -0.13 1.68
CA ASP A 87 -11.94 -1.55 2.00
C ASP A 87 -10.98 -2.27 1.04
N LEU A 88 -9.99 -2.99 1.57
CA LEU A 88 -9.15 -3.91 0.80
C LEU A 88 -9.82 -5.29 0.84
N LEU A 89 -10.60 -5.60 -0.19
CA LEU A 89 -11.41 -6.82 -0.22
C LEU A 89 -10.51 -8.07 -0.21
N GLU A 90 -11.01 -9.15 0.40
CA GLU A 90 -10.26 -10.39 0.54
C GLU A 90 -9.72 -10.90 -0.80
N THR A 91 -8.43 -11.20 -0.84
CA THR A 91 -7.76 -11.84 -1.98
C THR A 91 -6.78 -12.91 -1.51
N SER A 92 -6.23 -13.68 -2.46
CA SER A 92 -5.29 -14.75 -2.20
C SER A 92 -3.84 -14.27 -2.11
N ILE A 93 -3.10 -14.85 -1.16
CA ILE A 93 -1.64 -14.76 -1.09
C ILE A 93 -1.04 -15.80 -2.06
N ARG A 94 -0.33 -15.34 -3.09
CA ARG A 94 0.29 -16.18 -4.13
C ARG A 94 1.48 -15.48 -4.77
N GLN A 95 2.39 -16.25 -5.36
CA GLN A 95 3.49 -15.69 -6.14
C GLN A 95 2.93 -15.06 -7.41
N ILE A 96 3.13 -13.76 -7.58
CA ILE A 96 2.74 -13.01 -8.77
C ILE A 96 3.98 -12.30 -9.27
N SER A 97 4.56 -12.83 -10.34
CA SER A 97 5.72 -12.23 -10.99
C SER A 97 5.26 -11.40 -12.18
N SER A 98 5.53 -10.10 -12.14
CA SER A 98 5.47 -9.22 -13.32
C SER A 98 6.88 -8.99 -13.86
N ARG A 99 7.02 -8.41 -15.05
CA ARG A 99 8.34 -8.15 -15.65
C ARG A 99 9.23 -7.19 -14.83
N GLU A 100 8.64 -6.47 -13.88
CA GLU A 100 9.29 -5.37 -13.15
C GLU A 100 9.34 -5.62 -11.64
N GLU A 101 8.41 -6.42 -11.07
CA GLU A 101 8.36 -6.66 -9.62
C GLU A 101 7.59 -7.94 -9.26
N ASP A 102 8.04 -8.62 -8.20
CA ASP A 102 7.30 -9.68 -7.52
C ASP A 102 6.41 -9.10 -6.42
N VAL A 103 5.13 -9.49 -6.44
CA VAL A 103 4.15 -9.16 -5.40
C VAL A 103 3.52 -10.44 -4.83
N HIS A 104 3.01 -10.37 -3.60
CA HIS A 104 2.43 -11.53 -2.90
C HIS A 104 0.91 -11.57 -2.94
N PHE A 105 0.27 -10.45 -3.24
CA PHE A 105 -1.18 -10.39 -3.38
C PHE A 105 -1.57 -9.27 -4.33
N VAL A 106 -2.65 -9.51 -5.07
CA VAL A 106 -3.35 -8.51 -5.89
C VAL A 106 -4.85 -8.75 -5.68
N GLY A 107 -5.60 -7.71 -5.41
CA GLY A 107 -7.03 -7.77 -5.14
C GLY A 107 -7.77 -6.52 -5.61
N MET A 108 -9.01 -6.39 -5.15
CA MET A 108 -9.84 -5.23 -5.41
C MET A 108 -10.05 -4.43 -4.12
N ALA A 109 -9.79 -3.15 -4.20
CA ALA A 109 -10.17 -2.18 -3.20
C ALA A 109 -11.54 -1.61 -3.54
N LYS A 110 -12.32 -1.26 -2.52
CA LYS A 110 -13.62 -0.62 -2.66
C LYS A 110 -13.62 0.68 -1.84
N SER A 111 -14.08 1.77 -2.44
CA SER A 111 -14.29 3.03 -1.73
C SER A 111 -15.50 3.77 -2.28
N LYS A 112 -15.77 4.97 -1.77
CA LYS A 112 -16.79 5.87 -2.28
C LYS A 112 -16.16 7.13 -2.87
N VAL A 113 -16.67 7.58 -4.00
CA VAL A 113 -16.36 8.88 -4.60
C VAL A 113 -17.69 9.54 -4.96
N ASP A 114 -17.93 10.74 -4.41
CA ASP A 114 -19.20 11.48 -4.60
C ASP A 114 -20.47 10.64 -4.34
N GLY A 115 -20.38 9.68 -3.40
CA GLY A 115 -21.48 8.79 -3.02
C GLY A 115 -21.59 7.50 -3.84
N TYR A 116 -20.84 7.35 -4.92
CA TYR A 116 -20.82 6.14 -5.76
C TYR A 116 -19.73 5.16 -5.32
N ASP A 117 -20.04 3.86 -5.36
CA ASP A 117 -19.06 2.81 -5.09
C ASP A 117 -18.08 2.73 -6.27
N VAL A 118 -16.79 2.89 -5.95
CA VAL A 118 -15.68 2.78 -6.90
C VAL A 118 -14.82 1.60 -6.51
N HIS A 119 -14.38 0.83 -7.50
CA HIS A 119 -13.51 -0.32 -7.31
C HIS A 119 -12.19 -0.08 -8.04
N SER A 120 -11.10 -0.37 -7.36
CA SER A 120 -9.74 -0.12 -7.84
C SER A 120 -8.86 -1.33 -7.57
N ALA A 121 -7.90 -1.63 -8.43
CA ALA A 121 -6.97 -2.72 -8.14
C ALA A 121 -5.98 -2.29 -7.04
N TYR A 122 -5.61 -3.23 -6.18
CA TYR A 122 -4.53 -3.04 -5.21
C TYR A 122 -3.58 -4.22 -5.22
N GLY A 123 -2.32 -3.98 -4.85
CA GLY A 123 -1.29 -5.01 -4.76
C GLY A 123 -0.35 -4.75 -3.61
N GLY A 124 0.40 -5.77 -3.23
CA GLY A 124 1.42 -5.60 -2.19
C GLY A 124 2.24 -6.85 -1.92
N LYS A 125 3.21 -6.67 -1.04
CA LYS A 125 4.17 -7.69 -0.62
C LYS A 125 4.50 -7.56 0.85
N PHE A 126 5.02 -8.66 1.37
CA PHE A 126 5.52 -8.79 2.73
C PHE A 126 7.03 -8.59 2.72
N MET A 127 7.54 -7.99 3.78
CA MET A 127 8.93 -7.62 3.95
C MET A 127 9.49 -8.19 5.26
N GLY A 128 10.80 -8.38 5.29
CA GLY A 128 11.55 -8.96 6.38
C GLY A 128 11.58 -10.49 6.34
N PRO A 129 12.48 -11.13 7.10
CA PRO A 129 12.68 -12.57 7.05
C PRO A 129 11.45 -13.40 7.50
N ASN A 130 10.54 -12.82 8.29
CA ASN A 130 9.33 -13.49 8.79
C ASN A 130 8.06 -12.66 8.51
N ALA A 131 8.02 -11.95 7.37
CA ALA A 131 6.91 -11.08 7.01
C ALA A 131 6.56 -10.10 8.16
N GLU A 132 7.56 -9.39 8.68
CA GLU A 132 7.38 -8.42 9.76
C GLU A 132 6.65 -7.15 9.31
N GLU A 133 6.78 -6.82 8.03
CA GLU A 133 6.20 -5.62 7.45
C GLU A 133 5.41 -5.93 6.18
N VAL A 134 4.52 -5.03 5.80
CA VAL A 134 3.74 -5.09 4.56
C VAL A 134 3.86 -3.76 3.85
N LEU A 135 4.06 -3.81 2.54
CA LEU A 135 4.02 -2.66 1.64
C LEU A 135 3.01 -2.94 0.54
N GLY A 136 2.29 -1.92 0.10
CA GLY A 136 1.41 -2.06 -1.04
C GLY A 136 0.91 -0.73 -1.58
N TYR A 137 0.07 -0.84 -2.60
CA TYR A 137 -0.42 0.28 -3.37
C TYR A 137 -1.82 0.00 -3.89
N ILE A 138 -2.53 1.07 -4.22
CA ILE A 138 -3.82 1.07 -4.92
C ILE A 138 -3.66 1.93 -6.17
N VAL A 139 -4.15 1.42 -7.29
CA VAL A 139 -4.05 2.08 -8.60
C VAL A 139 -5.42 2.54 -9.09
N ASP A 140 -5.43 3.62 -9.88
CA ASP A 140 -6.63 4.08 -10.56
C ASP A 140 -6.93 3.25 -11.82
N ASP A 141 -7.94 3.67 -12.60
CA ASP A 141 -8.35 2.98 -13.83
C ASP A 141 -7.27 2.99 -14.94
N ASN A 142 -6.27 3.87 -14.83
CA ASN A 142 -5.12 3.95 -15.74
C ASN A 142 -3.91 3.16 -15.25
N ALA A 143 -4.06 2.43 -14.14
CA ALA A 143 -2.98 1.76 -13.42
C ALA A 143 -1.95 2.70 -12.79
N ASP A 144 -2.29 3.98 -12.59
CA ASP A 144 -1.43 4.92 -11.87
C ASP A 144 -1.62 4.76 -10.36
N PRO A 145 -0.56 4.54 -9.56
CA PRO A 145 -0.67 4.48 -8.11
C PRO A 145 -1.14 5.80 -7.53
N TYR A 146 -2.25 5.78 -6.77
CA TYR A 146 -2.79 6.99 -6.12
C TYR A 146 -2.71 6.95 -4.59
N GLU A 147 -2.60 5.77 -4.00
CA GLU A 147 -2.43 5.57 -2.56
C GLU A 147 -1.45 4.41 -2.34
N ALA A 148 -0.46 4.63 -1.49
CA ALA A 148 0.45 3.59 -1.01
C ALA A 148 0.20 3.34 0.48
N PHE A 149 0.55 2.17 0.96
CA PHE A 149 0.43 1.81 2.36
C PHE A 149 1.62 1.00 2.85
N ALA A 150 1.93 1.17 4.13
CA ALA A 150 2.98 0.45 4.82
C ALA A 150 2.52 0.12 6.24
N GLY A 151 2.83 -1.09 6.72
CA GLY A 151 2.48 -1.50 8.07
C GLY A 151 3.43 -2.54 8.65
N LYS A 152 3.35 -2.72 9.96
CA LYS A 152 4.10 -3.72 10.72
C LYS A 152 3.13 -4.58 11.53
N LYS A 153 3.44 -5.86 11.65
CA LYS A 153 2.63 -6.81 12.44
C LYS A 153 2.72 -6.58 13.95
#